data_AF-A0ABD5SZW5-F1
#
_entry.id   AF-A0ABD5SZW5-F1
#
_cell.length_a   1.000
_cell.length_b   1.000
_cell.length_c   1.000
_cell.angle_alpha   90.00
_cell.angle_beta   90.00
_cell.angle_gamma   90.00
#
_symmetry.space_group_name_H-M   'P 1'
#
loop_
_entity.id
_entity.type
_entity.pdbx_description
1 polymer ?
#
loop_
_entity_poly.entity_id
_entity_poly.type
_entity_poly.pdbx_seq_one_letter_code
_entity_poly.pdbx_strand_id
1 'polypeptide(L)'
;ELGPEHIGQRGTAADPYAPDELRERLETNLDTGGQPVQHLAFGPDEIESVAIVTGSGVDWLDEAVDAGADALVTGEGKGKAYHEAQEAGIHVFLAGHYATETFGVRSLQQSLDEWGLETTFLEAPTGL
;
A
#
# COMPACT_ATOMS: atom_id res chain seq x y z
N GLU A 1 -28.58 7.25 7.72
CA GLU A 1 -27.17 7.67 7.54
C GLU A 1 -26.40 6.44 7.10
N LEU A 2 -25.59 6.55 6.05
CA LEU A 2 -24.55 5.56 5.79
C LEU A 2 -23.58 5.66 6.98
N GLY A 3 -23.23 4.53 7.60
CA GLY A 3 -22.31 4.49 8.74
C GLY A 3 -20.91 4.99 8.36
N PRO A 4 -19.92 4.89 9.27
CA PRO A 4 -18.53 5.18 8.91
C PRO A 4 -18.11 4.27 7.75
N GLU A 5 -17.53 4.87 6.71
CA GLU A 5 -16.91 4.11 5.62
C GLU A 5 -15.45 3.85 5.95
N HIS A 6 -15.06 2.58 5.92
CA HIS A 6 -13.66 2.18 6.05
C HIS A 6 -13.04 2.13 4.66
N ILE A 7 -11.78 2.55 4.55
CA ILE A 7 -11.02 2.44 3.30
C ILE A 7 -9.84 1.50 3.46
N GLY A 8 -9.35 0.98 2.34
CA GLY A 8 -8.21 0.08 2.31
C GLY A 8 -8.54 -1.35 2.73
N GLN A 9 -7.48 -2.10 3.02
CA GLN A 9 -7.52 -3.49 3.47
C GLN A 9 -6.53 -3.71 4.61
N ARG A 10 -6.77 -4.75 5.40
CA ARG A 10 -5.81 -5.25 6.39
C ARG A 10 -5.59 -6.73 6.16
N GLY A 11 -4.32 -7.14 6.21
CA GLY A 11 -3.91 -8.54 6.14
C GLY A 11 -3.06 -8.93 7.34
N THR A 12 -3.04 -10.24 7.61
CA THR A 12 -2.13 -10.87 8.57
C THR A 12 -1.28 -11.88 7.80
N ALA A 13 0.04 -11.76 7.88
CA ALA A 13 0.97 -12.68 7.25
C ALA A 13 0.86 -14.07 7.91
N ALA A 14 0.95 -15.13 7.11
CA ALA A 14 0.95 -16.49 7.66
C ALA A 14 2.24 -16.81 8.43
N ASP A 15 3.35 -16.22 7.96
CA ASP A 15 4.65 -16.19 8.61
C ASP A 15 5.12 -14.72 8.63
N PRO A 16 5.65 -14.19 9.75
CA PRO A 16 6.09 -12.80 9.81
C PRO A 16 7.21 -12.49 8.82
N TYR A 17 7.17 -11.28 8.25
CA TYR A 17 8.22 -10.81 7.34
C TYR A 17 9.29 -10.03 8.10
N ALA A 18 10.54 -10.16 7.68
CA ALA A 18 11.53 -9.12 7.97
C ALA A 18 11.16 -7.83 7.18
N PRO A 19 11.43 -6.61 7.69
CA PRO A 19 11.08 -5.38 7.00
C PRO A 19 11.66 -5.27 5.57
N ASP A 20 12.90 -5.72 5.38
CA ASP A 20 13.54 -5.76 4.06
C ASP A 20 12.87 -6.79 3.13
N GLU A 21 12.39 -7.93 3.66
CA GLU A 21 11.68 -8.93 2.87
C GLU A 21 10.34 -8.38 2.35
N LEU A 22 9.59 -7.66 3.19
CA LEU A 22 8.35 -7.01 2.75
C LEU A 22 8.64 -5.93 1.69
N ARG A 23 9.71 -5.15 1.85
CA ARG A 23 10.14 -4.17 0.83
C ARG A 23 10.44 -4.85 -0.51
N GLU A 24 11.27 -5.89 -0.50
CA GLU A 24 11.64 -6.65 -1.70
C GLU A 24 10.41 -7.29 -2.37
N ARG A 25 9.46 -7.77 -1.57
CA ARG A 25 8.20 -8.30 -2.08
C ARG A 25 7.38 -7.23 -2.79
N LEU A 26 7.30 -6.02 -2.24
CA LEU A 26 6.62 -4.90 -2.89
C LEU A 26 7.31 -4.52 -4.21
N GLU A 27 8.64 -4.40 -4.21
CA GLU A 27 9.43 -4.10 -5.41
C GLU A 27 9.31 -5.18 -6.50
N THR A 28 9.19 -6.45 -6.10
CA THR A 28 9.05 -7.57 -7.04
C THR A 28 7.66 -7.62 -7.68
N ASN A 29 6.61 -7.23 -6.95
CA ASN A 29 5.23 -7.44 -7.36
C ASN A 29 4.54 -6.16 -7.87
N LEU A 30 5.12 -4.99 -7.63
CA LEU A 30 4.60 -3.71 -8.11
C LEU A 30 5.50 -3.16 -9.21
N ASP A 31 4.87 -2.66 -10.28
CA ASP A 31 5.59 -1.91 -11.31
C ASP A 31 5.80 -0.48 -10.82
N THR A 32 6.89 -0.26 -10.10
CA THR A 32 7.29 1.04 -9.56
C THR A 32 7.97 1.94 -10.60
N GLY A 33 8.00 1.55 -11.89
CA GLY A 33 8.74 2.26 -12.92
C GLY A 33 10.26 2.32 -12.65
N GLY A 34 10.78 1.31 -11.92
CA GLY A 34 12.18 1.23 -11.52
C GLY A 34 12.57 2.15 -10.36
N GLN A 35 11.61 2.82 -9.70
CA GLN A 35 11.87 3.55 -8.46
C GLN A 35 11.89 2.57 -7.28
N PRO A 36 12.82 2.72 -6.32
CA PRO A 36 12.85 1.88 -5.14
C PRO A 36 11.64 2.17 -4.24
N VAL A 37 11.16 1.16 -3.50
CA VAL A 37 10.13 1.37 -2.49
C VAL A 37 10.77 2.10 -1.30
N GLN A 38 10.31 3.32 -1.00
CA GLN A 38 10.80 4.04 0.16
C GLN A 38 10.22 3.42 1.44
N HIS A 39 11.07 3.26 2.44
CA HIS A 39 10.71 2.62 3.71
C HIS A 39 11.04 3.54 4.88
N LEU A 40 10.02 3.88 5.66
CA LEU A 40 10.14 4.52 6.97
C LEU A 40 10.22 3.43 8.03
N ALA A 41 11.43 3.12 8.47
CA ALA A 41 11.74 1.94 9.26
C ALA A 41 11.61 2.19 10.78
N PHE A 42 10.38 2.35 11.27
CA PHE A 42 10.11 2.64 12.69
C PHE A 42 9.30 1.56 13.43
N GLY A 43 8.79 0.57 12.70
CA GLY A 43 8.04 -0.53 13.27
C GLY A 43 8.90 -1.64 13.89
N PRO A 44 8.27 -2.76 14.28
CA PRO A 44 8.94 -3.92 14.89
C PRO A 44 9.89 -4.63 13.93
N ASP A 45 10.77 -5.48 14.49
CA ASP A 45 11.72 -6.29 13.71
C ASP A 45 11.05 -7.38 12.86
N GLU A 46 9.81 -7.76 13.20
CA GLU A 46 8.98 -8.73 12.47
C GLU A 46 7.62 -8.10 12.16
N ILE A 47 7.18 -8.21 10.91
CA ILE A 47 5.92 -7.62 10.40
C ILE A 47 4.91 -8.75 10.17
N GLU A 48 3.83 -8.77 10.95
CA GLU A 48 2.75 -9.74 10.82
C GLU A 48 1.46 -9.06 10.35
N SER A 49 1.11 -7.92 10.92
CA SER A 49 -0.13 -7.17 10.64
C SER A 49 0.15 -6.01 9.68
N VAL A 50 -0.47 -6.00 8.51
CA VAL A 50 -0.25 -4.98 7.47
C VAL A 50 -1.55 -4.29 7.12
N ALA A 51 -1.58 -2.96 7.26
CA ALA A 51 -2.62 -2.10 6.70
C ALA A 51 -2.21 -1.64 5.29
N ILE A 52 -3.17 -1.57 4.38
CA ILE A 52 -2.95 -1.24 2.96
C ILE A 52 -3.95 -0.18 2.54
N VAL A 53 -3.44 0.98 2.11
CA VAL A 53 -4.23 2.05 1.51
C VAL A 53 -3.46 2.55 0.28
N THR A 54 -3.97 2.29 -0.92
CA THR A 54 -3.28 2.64 -2.18
C THR A 54 -3.26 4.16 -2.41
N GLY A 55 -2.39 4.63 -3.31
CA GLY A 55 -2.30 6.07 -3.61
C GLY A 55 -1.69 6.87 -2.46
N SER A 56 -2.36 7.93 -1.99
CA SER A 56 -1.85 8.82 -0.93
C SER A 56 -2.39 8.48 0.47
N GLY A 57 -2.26 7.23 0.89
CA GLY A 57 -2.85 6.65 2.10
C GLY A 57 -2.26 7.05 3.45
N VAL A 58 -1.20 7.87 3.52
CA VAL A 58 -0.58 8.27 4.81
C VAL A 58 -1.51 9.08 5.72
N ASP A 59 -2.60 9.63 5.20
CA ASP A 59 -3.61 10.29 6.04
C ASP A 59 -4.36 9.30 6.96
N TRP A 60 -4.26 7.99 6.71
CA TRP A 60 -4.84 6.91 7.52
C TRP A 60 -3.80 6.19 8.40
N LEU A 61 -2.67 6.83 8.68
CA LEU A 61 -1.64 6.26 9.53
C LEU A 61 -2.18 5.99 10.94
N ASP A 62 -2.90 6.94 11.52
CA ASP A 62 -3.49 6.79 12.86
C ASP A 62 -4.47 5.61 12.91
N GLU A 63 -5.31 5.44 11.88
CA GLU A 63 -6.23 4.30 11.78
C GLU A 63 -5.50 2.96 11.60
N ALA A 64 -4.36 2.95 10.89
CA ALA A 64 -3.52 1.76 10.78
C ALA A 64 -2.91 1.37 12.13
N VAL A 65 -2.47 2.38 12.91
CA VAL A 65 -1.94 2.21 14.27
C VAL A 65 -3.05 1.72 15.21
N ASP A 66 -4.23 2.32 15.18
CA ASP A 66 -5.39 1.92 15.97
C ASP A 66 -5.87 0.50 15.63
N ALA A 67 -5.68 0.08 14.38
CA ALA A 67 -5.93 -1.29 13.96
C ALA A 67 -4.86 -2.27 14.49
N GLY A 68 -3.72 -1.79 15.00
CA GLY A 68 -2.59 -2.63 15.41
C GLY A 68 -1.85 -3.19 14.20
N ALA A 69 -1.61 -2.37 13.18
CA ALA A 69 -0.71 -2.72 12.09
C ALA A 69 0.74 -2.48 12.48
N ASP A 70 1.61 -3.41 12.11
CA ASP A 70 3.06 -3.28 12.21
C ASP A 70 3.62 -2.44 11.05
N ALA A 71 2.88 -2.41 9.94
CA ALA A 71 3.21 -1.67 8.74
C ALA A 71 1.97 -1.09 8.03
N LEU A 72 2.13 0.12 7.48
CA LEU A 72 1.25 0.70 6.47
C LEU A 72 1.93 0.63 5.10
N VAL A 73 1.26 0.03 4.12
CA VAL A 73 1.66 0.06 2.70
C VAL A 73 0.77 1.05 1.95
N THR A 74 1.40 2.02 1.28
CA THR A 74 0.74 3.04 0.47
C THR A 74 1.60 3.41 -0.74
N GLY A 75 1.10 4.29 -1.62
CA GLY A 75 1.86 4.80 -2.76
C GLY A 75 2.79 5.94 -2.38
N GLU A 76 2.23 7.04 -1.88
CA GLU A 76 2.94 8.30 -1.64
C GLU A 76 2.87 8.74 -0.17
N GLY A 77 3.95 9.38 0.27
CA GLY A 77 4.08 9.99 1.60
C GLY A 77 3.93 11.51 1.58
N LYS A 78 3.76 12.08 2.78
CA LYS A 78 3.82 13.52 3.05
C LYS A 78 4.94 13.77 4.06
N GLY A 79 5.55 14.96 4.06
CA GLY A 79 6.67 15.25 4.98
C GLY A 79 6.36 14.99 6.46
N LYS A 80 5.11 15.23 6.89
CA LYS A 80 4.64 14.96 8.26
C LYS A 80 4.61 13.47 8.63
N ALA A 81 4.40 12.58 7.65
CA ALA A 81 4.25 11.15 7.87
C ALA A 81 5.52 10.52 8.47
N TYR A 82 6.69 11.13 8.27
CA TYR A 82 7.92 10.68 8.90
C TYR A 82 7.84 10.71 10.44
N HIS A 83 7.44 11.85 11.00
CA HIS A 83 7.37 12.02 12.44
C HIS A 83 6.18 11.27 13.03
N GLU A 84 5.04 11.26 12.34
CA GLU A 84 3.86 10.49 12.75
C GLU A 84 4.19 8.98 12.83
N ALA A 85 4.83 8.42 11.80
CA ALA A 85 5.26 7.02 11.80
C ALA A 85 6.31 6.71 12.89
N GLN A 86 7.26 7.64 13.10
CA GLN A 86 8.31 7.49 14.11
C GLN A 86 7.74 7.49 15.52
N GLU A 87 6.82 8.40 15.83
CA GLU A 87 6.19 8.51 17.14
C GLU A 87 5.26 7.32 17.43
N ALA A 88 4.59 6.81 16.39
CA ALA A 88 3.72 5.64 16.51
C ALA A 88 4.47 4.30 16.52
N GLY A 89 5.73 4.27 16.08
CA GLY A 89 6.50 3.02 15.99
C GLY A 89 5.92 2.04 14.97
N ILE A 90 5.59 2.54 13.78
CA ILE A 90 5.02 1.75 12.67
C ILE A 90 5.90 1.87 11.42
N HIS A 91 6.04 0.78 10.67
CA HIS A 91 6.68 0.86 9.35
C HIS A 91 5.76 1.53 8.34
N VAL A 92 6.32 2.33 7.43
CA VAL A 92 5.57 2.84 6.26
C VAL A 92 6.34 2.51 4.99
N PHE A 93 5.67 1.84 4.05
CA PHE A 93 6.19 1.55 2.72
C PHE A 93 5.48 2.42 1.70
N LEU A 94 6.27 3.18 0.94
CA LEU A 94 5.81 4.07 -0.12
C LEU A 94 6.22 3.47 -1.46
N ALA A 95 5.27 2.80 -2.12
CA ALA A 95 5.51 1.97 -3.29
C ALA A 95 5.08 2.62 -4.61
N GLY A 96 4.86 3.95 -4.63
CA GLY A 96 4.45 4.73 -5.79
C GLY A 96 2.93 4.79 -5.97
N HIS A 97 2.40 5.99 -6.23
CA HIS A 97 0.95 6.22 -6.36
C HIS A 97 0.37 5.41 -7.51
N TYR A 98 0.93 5.60 -8.70
CA TYR A 98 0.47 4.91 -9.90
C TYR A 98 0.60 3.40 -9.76
N ALA A 99 1.76 2.93 -9.28
CA ALA A 99 2.04 1.50 -9.10
C ALA A 99 0.99 0.83 -8.20
N THR A 100 0.59 1.50 -7.13
CA THR A 100 -0.40 0.98 -6.17
C THR A 100 -1.86 1.12 -6.62
N GLU A 101 -2.19 1.79 -7.73
CA GLU A 101 -3.58 1.96 -8.17
C GLU A 101 -3.93 1.24 -9.48
N THR A 102 -2.96 0.62 -10.12
CA THR A 102 -3.17 -0.05 -11.43
C THR A 102 -3.86 -1.41 -11.33
N PHE A 103 -3.72 -2.12 -10.22
CA PHE A 103 -4.27 -3.47 -10.08
C PHE A 103 -5.81 -3.49 -9.97
N GLY A 104 -6.42 -2.44 -9.39
CA GLY A 104 -7.88 -2.34 -9.29
C GLY A 104 -8.54 -2.26 -10.67
N VAL A 105 -8.06 -1.35 -11.52
CA VAL A 105 -8.59 -1.18 -12.88
C VAL A 105 -8.28 -2.38 -13.79
N ARG A 106 -7.12 -3.04 -13.61
CA ARG A 106 -6.79 -4.29 -14.31
C ARG A 106 -7.69 -5.46 -13.85
N SER A 107 -8.04 -5.54 -12.57
CA SER A 107 -8.99 -6.54 -12.07
C SER A 107 -10.42 -6.28 -12.57
N LEU A 108 -10.82 -5.02 -12.67
CA LEU A 108 -12.12 -4.65 -13.26
C LEU A 108 -12.18 -5.09 -14.73
N GLN A 109 -11.09 -4.90 -15.48
CA GLN A 109 -10.98 -5.36 -16.86
C GLN A 109 -11.35 -6.85 -17.00
N GLN A 110 -10.72 -7.71 -16.20
CA GLN A 110 -10.99 -9.16 -16.19
C GLN A 110 -12.44 -9.48 -15.84
N SER A 111 -13.07 -8.70 -14.96
CA SER A 111 -14.47 -8.91 -14.59
C SER A 111 -15.43 -8.52 -15.72
N LEU A 112 -15.07 -7.53 -16.55
CA LEU A 112 -15.87 -7.09 -17.69
C LEU A 112 -15.77 -8.04 -18.89
N ASP A 113 -14.72 -8.84 -18.98
CA ASP A 113 -14.59 -9.90 -20.00
C ASP A 113 -15.72 -10.92 -19.90
N GLU A 114 -16.16 -11.24 -18.67
CA GLU A 114 -17.32 -12.12 -18.42
C GLU A 114 -18.63 -11.57 -19.00
N TRP A 115 -18.69 -10.25 -19.22
CA TRP A 115 -19.86 -9.56 -19.77
C TRP A 115 -19.74 -9.36 -21.29
N GLY A 116 -18.66 -9.86 -21.91
CA GLY A 116 -18.41 -9.76 -23.34
C GLY A 116 -18.03 -8.35 -23.81
N LEU A 117 -17.53 -7.51 -22.90
CA LEU A 117 -17.07 -6.16 -23.22
C LEU A 117 -15.60 -6.19 -23.65
N GLU A 118 -15.28 -5.59 -24.79
CA GLU A 118 -13.91 -5.37 -25.19
C GLU A 118 -13.31 -4.22 -24.37
N THR A 119 -12.13 -4.45 -23.80
CA THR A 119 -11.47 -3.51 -22.91
C THR A 119 -10.00 -3.37 -23.28
N THR A 120 -9.39 -2.23 -22.97
CA THR A 120 -7.96 -1.99 -23.16
C THR A 120 -7.44 -1.18 -22.00
N PHE A 121 -6.41 -1.71 -21.32
CA PHE A 121 -5.67 -0.96 -20.31
C PHE A 121 -4.64 -0.05 -20.99
N LEU A 122 -4.72 1.25 -20.72
CA LEU A 122 -3.78 2.25 -21.25
C LEU A 122 -2.82 2.63 -20.13
N GLU A 123 -1.55 2.27 -20.27
CA GLU A 123 -0.54 2.61 -19.27
C GLU A 123 -0.07 4.06 -19.44
N ALA A 124 0.00 4.79 -18.33
CA ALA A 124 0.48 6.17 -18.30
C ALA A 124 1.29 6.42 -17.01
N PRO A 125 2.44 5.74 -16.82
CA PRO A 125 3.25 5.89 -15.62
C PRO A 125 3.74 7.35 -15.47
N THR A 126 3.61 7.88 -14.26
CA THR A 126 3.99 9.27 -13.94
C THR A 126 5.42 9.41 -13.44
N GLY A 127 5.99 8.32 -12.90
CA GLY A 127 7.30 8.35 -12.22
C GLY A 127 7.31 9.17 -10.94
N LEU A 128 6.11 9.45 -10.39
CA LEU A 128 5.90 10.09 -9.09
C LEU A 128 5.85 9.05 -7.97
#